data_AF-A0A8C4QRN0-F1
#
_entry.id   AF-A0A8C4QRN0-F1
#
_cell.length_a   1.000
_cell.length_b   1.000
_cell.length_c   1.000
_cell.angle_alpha   90.00
_cell.angle_beta   90.00
_cell.angle_gamma   90.00
#
_symmetry.space_group_name_H-M   'P 1'
#
loop_
_entity.id
_entity.type
_entity.pdbx_description
1 polymer ?
#
loop_
_entity_poly.entity_id
_entity_poly.type
_entity_poly.pdbx_seq_one_letter_code
_entity_poly.pdbx_strand_id
1 'polypeptide(L)'
;MSSEMWDFDIFGDLYFEKAVNGFLTDLFTNWKDKSCCHEATVVLFSRTYYDAKNKNAFPEDHRDHIQQDYKGRFYEDFYNVVVQNERREDWMSLLVTIKTIFIQYPKLVRLLESDGFPRACNSTAAQGNYLESINLSFNVFDKHYINRNFERTGQMTVVITPGVGVFEVDRQLMTLTKQRMIDNGKWFNQGNICSRCAFPQVLDQNYF
;
A
#
# COMPACT_ATOMS: atom_id res chain seq x y z
N MET A 1 4.19 -0.24 -3.06
CA MET A 1 5.62 -0.29 -3.37
C MET A 1 5.93 0.87 -4.29
N SER A 2 6.49 1.93 -3.70
CA SER A 2 6.98 3.09 -4.42
C SER A 2 8.48 2.96 -4.69
N SER A 3 9.04 3.91 -5.45
CA SER A 3 10.49 3.99 -5.73
C SER A 3 11.36 3.87 -4.50
N GLU A 4 10.97 4.54 -3.41
CA GLU A 4 11.75 4.60 -2.19
C GLU A 4 11.91 3.24 -1.49
N MET A 5 11.09 2.22 -1.82
CA MET A 5 11.28 0.88 -1.25
C MET A 5 12.62 0.23 -1.62
N TRP A 6 13.21 0.63 -2.74
CA TRP A 6 14.50 0.15 -3.22
C TRP A 6 15.67 1.06 -2.82
N ASP A 7 15.40 2.15 -2.13
CA ASP A 7 16.44 3.06 -1.64
C ASP A 7 16.97 2.59 -0.28
N PHE A 8 18.23 2.95 -0.01
CA PHE A 8 18.89 2.71 1.27
C PHE A 8 18.59 3.84 2.27
N ASP A 9 18.34 3.44 3.52
CA ASP A 9 18.25 4.33 4.66
C ASP A 9 19.65 4.81 5.09
N ILE A 10 19.71 5.80 5.99
CA ILE A 10 20.94 6.36 6.56
C ILE A 10 21.82 5.31 7.27
N PHE A 11 21.22 4.21 7.71
CA PHE A 11 21.91 3.09 8.36
C PHE A 11 22.38 2.00 7.39
N GLY A 12 22.06 2.13 6.09
CA GLY A 12 22.47 1.17 5.06
C GLY A 12 21.48 0.01 4.84
N ASP A 13 20.33 0.01 5.50
CA ASP A 13 19.26 -0.96 5.27
C ASP A 13 18.29 -0.48 4.19
N LEU A 14 17.71 -1.40 3.41
CA LEU A 14 16.64 -1.06 2.47
C LEU A 14 15.35 -0.71 3.23
N TYR A 15 14.60 0.30 2.77
CA TYR A 15 13.31 0.65 3.37
C TYR A 15 12.33 -0.53 3.41
N PHE A 16 12.34 -1.37 2.38
CA PHE A 16 11.56 -2.61 2.36
C PHE A 16 11.94 -3.57 3.50
N GLU A 17 13.24 -3.80 3.72
CA GLU A 17 13.71 -4.69 4.76
C GLU A 17 13.34 -4.16 6.14
N LYS A 18 13.43 -2.85 6.36
CA LYS A 18 13.02 -2.22 7.62
C LYS A 18 11.52 -2.38 7.89
N ALA A 19 10.69 -2.26 6.86
CA ALA A 19 9.24 -2.47 6.99
C ALA A 19 8.88 -3.94 7.26
N VAL A 20 9.50 -4.88 6.55
CA VAL A 20 9.19 -6.32 6.66
C VAL A 20 9.86 -6.94 7.88
N ASN A 21 11.17 -6.76 8.05
CA ASN A 21 11.93 -7.38 9.14
C ASN A 21 11.75 -6.63 10.47
N GLY A 22 11.49 -5.33 10.46
CA GLY A 22 11.19 -4.56 11.66
C GLY A 22 9.71 -4.62 12.00
N PHE A 23 8.92 -3.76 11.34
CA PHE A 23 7.52 -3.53 11.72
C PHE A 23 6.65 -4.78 11.66
N LEU A 24 6.67 -5.55 10.57
CA LEU A 24 5.80 -6.74 10.44
C LEU A 24 6.23 -7.87 11.39
N THR A 25 7.52 -8.09 11.57
CA THR A 25 8.04 -9.06 12.54
C THR A 25 7.60 -8.74 13.97
N ASP A 26 7.75 -7.48 14.38
CA ASP A 26 7.36 -7.03 15.72
C ASP A 26 5.83 -7.15 15.90
N LEU A 27 5.06 -6.82 14.86
CA LEU A 27 3.61 -6.96 14.87
C LEU A 27 3.18 -8.42 15.07
N PHE A 28 3.74 -9.35 14.29
CA PHE A 28 3.39 -10.77 14.37
C PHE A 28 3.85 -11.42 15.68
N THR A 29 5.00 -11.00 16.20
CA THR A 29 5.48 -11.43 17.53
C THR A 29 4.51 -10.98 18.62
N ASN A 30 4.09 -9.71 18.60
CA ASN A 30 3.11 -9.18 19.52
C ASN A 30 1.73 -9.87 19.42
N TRP A 31 1.30 -10.24 18.21
CA TRP A 31 0.06 -10.99 18.01
C TRP A 31 0.14 -12.38 18.63
N LYS A 32 1.29 -13.05 18.48
CA LYS A 32 1.55 -14.36 19.07
C LYS A 32 1.60 -14.28 20.60
N ASP A 33 2.33 -13.33 21.16
CA ASP A 33 2.48 -13.14 22.61
C ASP A 33 1.14 -12.82 23.28
N LYS A 34 0.29 -12.03 22.61
CA LYS A 34 -1.06 -11.71 23.09
C LYS A 34 -2.12 -12.74 22.70
N SER A 35 -1.73 -13.85 22.06
CA SER A 35 -2.64 -14.90 21.57
C SER A 35 -3.84 -14.35 20.78
N CYS A 36 -3.61 -13.33 19.96
CA CYS A 36 -4.65 -12.69 19.18
C CYS A 36 -4.94 -13.47 17.91
N CYS A 37 -6.23 -13.70 17.61
CA CYS A 37 -6.68 -14.31 16.38
C CYS A 37 -7.20 -13.24 15.41
N HIS A 38 -6.49 -13.03 14.32
CA HIS A 38 -6.90 -12.11 13.25
C HIS A 38 -7.09 -12.89 11.95
N GLU A 39 -7.94 -12.38 11.05
CA GLU A 39 -7.91 -12.77 9.63
C GLU A 39 -7.53 -11.48 8.94
N ALA A 40 -6.49 -11.60 8.14
CA ALA A 40 -5.88 -10.47 7.50
C ALA A 40 -5.99 -10.68 5.99
N THR A 41 -6.12 -9.54 5.32
CA THR A 41 -5.99 -9.45 3.87
C THR A 41 -4.83 -8.53 3.62
N VAL A 42 -3.82 -9.04 2.91
CA VAL A 42 -2.57 -8.33 2.65
C VAL A 42 -2.51 -8.04 1.17
N VAL A 43 -2.56 -6.75 0.84
CA VAL A 43 -2.55 -6.25 -0.54
C VAL A 43 -1.33 -5.36 -0.73
N LEU A 44 -0.55 -5.68 -1.75
CA LEU A 44 0.57 -4.87 -2.22
C LEU A 44 0.06 -4.00 -3.37
N PHE A 45 0.18 -2.69 -3.23
CA PHE A 45 -0.26 -1.75 -4.26
C PHE A 45 0.92 -0.96 -4.81
N SER A 46 0.90 -0.57 -6.09
CA SER A 46 1.84 0.40 -6.67
C SER A 46 1.17 1.14 -7.82
N ARG A 47 1.81 2.24 -8.25
CA ARG A 47 1.49 2.95 -9.48
C ARG A 47 2.73 2.96 -10.37
N THR A 48 2.57 2.66 -11.64
CA THR A 48 3.62 2.84 -12.65
C THR A 48 3.29 4.01 -13.54
N TYR A 49 4.29 4.78 -13.89
CA TYR A 49 4.24 5.80 -14.90
C TYR A 49 4.92 5.30 -16.17
N TYR A 50 4.32 5.59 -17.31
CA TYR A 50 4.84 5.26 -18.61
C TYR A 50 5.31 6.53 -19.33
N ASP A 51 6.53 6.50 -19.85
CA ASP A 51 7.06 7.58 -20.69
C ASP A 51 6.52 7.42 -22.13
N ALA A 52 5.25 7.80 -22.32
CA ALA A 52 4.56 7.71 -23.60
C ALA A 52 3.97 9.06 -24.00
N LYS A 53 4.15 9.42 -25.28
CA LYS A 53 3.58 10.66 -25.85
C LYS A 53 2.13 10.49 -26.29
N ASN A 54 1.74 9.28 -26.70
CA ASN A 54 0.43 8.98 -27.27
C ASN A 54 -0.11 7.65 -26.71
N LYS A 55 -1.43 7.55 -26.55
CA LYS A 55 -2.11 6.29 -26.16
C LYS A 55 -1.90 5.14 -27.16
N ASN A 56 -1.53 5.47 -28.40
CA ASN A 56 -1.25 4.48 -29.45
C ASN A 56 0.06 3.70 -29.23
N ALA A 57 0.93 4.17 -28.34
CA ALA A 57 2.16 3.46 -27.97
C ALA A 57 1.88 2.20 -27.13
N PHE A 58 0.65 2.05 -26.64
CA PHE A 58 0.23 0.89 -25.87
C PHE A 58 -0.55 -0.10 -26.74
N PRO A 59 -0.41 -1.42 -26.49
CA PRO A 59 -1.25 -2.45 -27.10
C PRO A 59 -2.72 -2.14 -26.87
N GLU A 60 -3.57 -2.46 -27.87
CA GLU A 60 -5.00 -2.11 -27.85
C GLU A 60 -5.72 -2.65 -26.61
N ASP A 61 -5.38 -3.88 -26.20
CA ASP A 61 -5.96 -4.54 -25.03
C ASP A 61 -5.69 -3.84 -23.69
N HIS A 62 -4.64 -3.02 -23.63
CA HIS A 62 -4.21 -2.35 -22.39
C HIS A 62 -4.59 -0.88 -22.32
N ARG A 63 -5.13 -0.28 -23.40
CA ARG A 63 -5.47 1.15 -23.43
C ARG A 63 -6.55 1.55 -22.44
N ASP A 64 -7.46 0.63 -22.10
CA ASP A 64 -8.58 0.88 -21.18
C ASP A 64 -8.14 0.98 -19.71
N HIS A 65 -7.04 0.30 -19.36
CA HIS A 65 -6.51 0.26 -17.99
C HIS A 65 -5.56 1.43 -17.70
N ILE A 66 -5.10 2.13 -18.74
CA ILE A 66 -4.14 3.23 -18.63
C ILE A 66 -4.87 4.54 -18.40
N GLN A 67 -4.60 5.14 -17.25
CA GLN A 67 -5.14 6.44 -16.86
C GLN A 67 -4.14 7.55 -17.20
N GLN A 68 -4.65 8.79 -17.22
CA GLN A 68 -3.84 9.97 -17.51
C GLN A 68 -3.94 10.94 -16.34
N ASP A 69 -2.78 11.35 -15.84
CA ASP A 69 -2.63 12.31 -14.75
C ASP A 69 -2.95 13.74 -15.24
N TYR A 70 -3.16 14.68 -14.32
CA TYR A 70 -3.40 16.10 -14.65
C TYR A 70 -2.23 16.75 -15.41
N LYS A 71 -1.01 16.17 -15.28
CA LYS A 71 0.20 16.54 -16.03
C LYS A 71 0.28 15.91 -17.42
N GLY A 72 -0.71 15.14 -17.84
CA GLY A 72 -0.74 14.44 -19.12
C GLY A 72 0.10 13.17 -19.17
N ARG A 73 0.68 12.73 -18.05
CA ARG A 73 1.46 11.48 -17.95
C ARG A 73 0.54 10.27 -17.87
N PHE A 74 0.90 9.18 -18.52
CA PHE A 74 0.14 7.94 -18.47
C PHE A 74 0.59 7.09 -17.27
N TYR A 75 -0.37 6.52 -16.55
CA TYR A 75 -0.10 5.64 -15.41
C TYR A 75 -1.05 4.45 -15.35
N GLU A 76 -0.61 3.39 -14.67
CA GLU A 76 -1.39 2.20 -14.37
C GLU A 76 -1.24 1.86 -12.88
N ASP A 77 -2.36 1.50 -12.25
CA ASP A 77 -2.41 1.12 -10.84
C ASP A 77 -2.42 -0.40 -10.70
N PHE A 78 -1.45 -0.93 -9.97
CA PHE A 78 -1.31 -2.36 -9.71
C PHE A 78 -1.70 -2.71 -8.28
N TYR A 79 -2.53 -3.74 -8.14
CA TYR A 79 -2.90 -4.33 -6.85
C TYR A 79 -2.62 -5.83 -6.91
N ASN A 80 -1.74 -6.31 -6.04
CA ASN A 80 -1.41 -7.72 -5.89
C ASN A 80 -1.84 -8.21 -4.50
N VAL A 81 -2.79 -9.14 -4.46
CA VAL A 81 -3.32 -9.72 -3.22
C VAL A 81 -2.46 -10.91 -2.85
N VAL A 82 -1.72 -10.79 -1.74
CA VAL A 82 -0.83 -11.85 -1.25
C VAL A 82 -1.60 -12.86 -0.42
N VAL A 83 -2.51 -12.36 0.41
CA VAL A 83 -3.37 -13.15 1.28
C VAL A 83 -4.74 -12.49 1.29
N GLN A 84 -5.79 -13.30 1.18
CA GLN A 84 -7.17 -12.84 1.20
C GLN A 84 -7.98 -13.64 2.21
N ASN A 85 -8.49 -12.97 3.24
CA ASN A 85 -9.41 -13.54 4.22
C ASN A 85 -8.90 -14.84 4.87
N GLU A 86 -7.61 -14.90 5.21
CA GLU A 86 -7.01 -16.08 5.83
C GLU A 86 -6.78 -15.87 7.32
N ARG A 87 -7.02 -16.92 8.10
CA ARG A 87 -6.64 -17.03 9.50
C ARG A 87 -5.47 -18.01 9.59
N ARG A 88 -4.32 -17.52 10.08
CA ARG A 88 -3.13 -18.33 10.32
C ARG A 88 -2.70 -18.21 11.78
N GLU A 89 -2.16 -19.29 12.33
CA GLU A 89 -1.51 -19.27 13.65
C GLU A 89 -0.08 -18.71 13.54
N ASP A 90 0.63 -19.04 12.46
CA ASP A 90 1.97 -18.52 12.18
C ASP A 90 1.99 -17.56 10.99
N TRP A 91 2.01 -16.26 11.32
CA TRP A 91 2.13 -15.17 10.35
C TRP A 91 3.56 -14.95 9.85
N MET A 92 4.58 -15.55 10.46
CA MET A 92 5.98 -15.38 10.03
C MET A 92 6.23 -15.95 8.63
N SER A 93 5.51 -17.01 8.26
CA SER A 93 5.53 -17.58 6.91
C SER A 93 5.21 -16.55 5.81
N LEU A 94 4.35 -15.58 6.11
CA LEU A 94 3.96 -14.50 5.19
C LEU A 94 5.17 -13.63 4.80
N LEU A 95 6.11 -13.39 5.73
CA LEU A 95 7.29 -12.57 5.48
C LEU A 95 8.14 -13.18 4.36
N VAL A 96 8.26 -14.51 4.33
CA VAL A 96 8.98 -15.23 3.27
C VAL A 96 8.29 -15.03 1.92
N THR A 97 6.97 -15.20 1.87
CA THR A 97 6.19 -14.98 0.65
C THR A 97 6.31 -13.54 0.14
N ILE A 98 6.21 -12.56 1.04
CA ILE A 98 6.35 -11.13 0.68
C ILE A 98 7.76 -10.86 0.11
N LYS A 99 8.81 -11.42 0.71
CA LYS A 99 10.19 -11.29 0.18
C LYS A 99 10.34 -11.91 -1.21
N THR A 100 9.77 -13.08 -1.45
CA THR A 100 9.79 -13.71 -2.78
C THR A 100 9.06 -12.85 -3.81
N ILE A 101 7.90 -12.31 -3.46
CA ILE A 101 7.13 -11.41 -4.34
C ILE A 101 7.92 -10.13 -4.60
N PHE A 102 8.59 -9.55 -3.61
CA PHE A 102 9.38 -8.33 -3.78
C PHE A 102 10.50 -8.49 -4.82
N ILE A 103 11.20 -9.63 -4.82
CA ILE A 103 12.24 -9.93 -5.82
C ILE A 103 11.66 -10.01 -7.24
N GLN A 104 10.45 -10.57 -7.37
CA GLN A 104 9.77 -10.71 -8.66
C GLN A 104 8.98 -9.46 -9.08
N TYR A 105 8.78 -8.51 -8.17
CA TYR A 105 7.87 -7.39 -8.34
C TYR A 105 8.20 -6.49 -9.54
N PRO A 106 9.48 -6.12 -9.80
CA PRO A 106 9.80 -5.30 -10.98
C PRO A 106 9.44 -5.97 -12.30
N LYS A 107 9.50 -7.31 -12.36
CA LYS A 107 9.06 -8.08 -13.53
C LYS A 107 7.53 -8.09 -13.65
N LEU A 108 6.83 -8.30 -12.53
CA LEU A 108 5.36 -8.31 -12.50
C LEU A 108 4.75 -6.98 -12.94
N VAL A 109 5.38 -5.88 -12.52
CA VAL A 109 4.90 -4.52 -12.74
C VAL A 109 5.46 -3.92 -14.05
N ARG A 110 6.06 -4.75 -14.91
CA ARG A 110 6.61 -4.34 -16.22
C ARG A 110 7.59 -3.15 -16.11
N LEU A 111 8.34 -3.06 -15.01
CA LEU A 111 9.41 -2.07 -14.86
C LEU A 111 10.62 -2.38 -15.74
N LEU A 112 10.76 -3.66 -16.13
CA LEU A 112 11.73 -4.12 -17.12
C LEU A 112 11.05 -4.10 -18.48
N GLU A 113 11.78 -3.61 -19.50
CA GLU A 113 11.28 -3.51 -20.89
C GLU A 113 10.58 -4.81 -21.30
N SER A 114 9.26 -4.73 -21.45
CA SER A 114 8.46 -5.79 -22.04
C SER A 114 8.18 -5.41 -23.49
N ASP A 115 8.31 -6.37 -24.40
CA ASP A 115 8.11 -6.18 -25.84
C ASP A 115 6.83 -5.36 -26.11
N GLY A 116 7.01 -4.15 -26.67
CA GLY A 116 5.93 -3.26 -27.09
C GLY A 116 5.44 -2.24 -26.06
N PHE A 117 5.96 -2.21 -24.83
CA PHE A 117 5.64 -1.16 -23.85
C PHE A 117 6.72 -0.07 -23.76
N PRO A 118 6.32 1.21 -23.61
CA PRO A 118 7.25 2.30 -23.35
C PRO A 118 7.90 2.13 -21.96
N ARG A 119 9.04 2.79 -21.76
CA ARG A 119 9.79 2.73 -20.50
C ARG A 119 8.89 3.08 -19.31
N ALA A 120 8.83 2.17 -18.35
CA ALA A 120 8.05 2.32 -17.13
C ALA A 120 8.94 2.74 -15.96
N CYS A 121 8.43 3.66 -15.14
CA CYS A 121 9.03 4.10 -13.90
C CYS A 121 8.01 3.91 -12.77
N ASN A 122 8.42 3.45 -11.60
CA ASN A 122 7.50 3.39 -10.46
C ASN A 122 7.20 4.80 -9.93
N SER A 123 6.04 4.94 -9.28
CA SER A 123 5.68 6.16 -8.58
C SER A 123 6.52 6.36 -7.32
N THR A 124 6.76 7.61 -6.94
CA THR A 124 7.19 7.96 -5.58
C THR A 124 6.06 7.69 -4.59
N ALA A 125 6.39 7.61 -3.30
CA ALA A 125 5.40 7.40 -2.25
C ALA A 125 4.36 8.52 -2.21
N ALA A 126 4.77 9.75 -2.56
CA ALA A 126 3.89 10.91 -2.61
C ALA A 126 2.86 10.83 -3.74
N GLN A 127 3.23 10.30 -4.91
CA GLN A 127 2.35 10.20 -6.09
C GLN A 127 1.68 8.83 -6.24
N GLY A 128 1.73 8.00 -5.19
CA GLY A 128 1.11 6.68 -5.17
C GLY A 128 -0.40 6.71 -5.00
N ASN A 129 -1.04 5.59 -5.31
CA ASN A 129 -2.48 5.32 -5.18
C ASN A 129 -2.91 5.06 -3.72
N TYR A 130 -2.56 5.98 -2.81
CA TYR A 130 -2.80 5.84 -1.37
C TYR A 130 -4.30 5.92 -1.01
N LEU A 131 -5.01 6.94 -1.49
CA LEU A 131 -6.44 7.12 -1.16
C LEU A 131 -7.31 6.07 -1.85
N GLU A 132 -6.94 5.63 -3.04
CA GLU A 132 -7.59 4.56 -3.77
C GLU A 132 -7.47 3.25 -3.00
N SER A 133 -6.28 2.95 -2.44
CA SER A 133 -6.06 1.78 -1.59
C SER A 133 -6.89 1.81 -0.30
N ILE A 134 -7.04 2.98 0.32
CA ILE A 134 -7.94 3.16 1.47
C ILE A 134 -9.40 2.99 1.06
N ASN A 135 -9.81 3.57 -0.07
CA ASN A 135 -11.19 3.41 -0.55
C ASN A 135 -11.51 1.97 -0.93
N LEU A 136 -10.52 1.21 -1.40
CA LEU A 136 -10.65 -0.23 -1.63
C LEU A 136 -10.93 -0.98 -0.33
N SER A 137 -10.24 -0.63 0.77
CA SER A 137 -10.52 -1.25 2.07
C SER A 137 -11.91 -0.87 2.60
N PHE A 138 -12.34 0.38 2.41
CA PHE A 138 -13.71 0.79 2.75
C PHE A 138 -14.76 0.04 1.96
N ASN A 139 -14.54 -0.28 0.68
CA ASN A 139 -15.49 -1.07 -0.09
C ASN A 139 -15.70 -2.49 0.50
N VAL A 140 -14.66 -3.08 1.09
CA VAL A 140 -14.76 -4.37 1.80
C VAL A 140 -15.54 -4.20 3.10
N PHE A 141 -15.30 -3.10 3.81
CA PHE A 141 -16.03 -2.80 5.03
C PHE A 141 -17.48 -2.45 4.77
N ASP A 142 -17.85 -1.67 3.77
CA ASP A 142 -19.24 -1.29 3.50
C ASP A 142 -20.15 -2.51 3.33
N LYS A 143 -19.62 -3.62 2.78
CA LYS A 143 -20.34 -4.88 2.55
C LYS A 143 -20.33 -5.86 3.73
N HIS A 144 -19.81 -5.47 4.90
CA HIS A 144 -19.74 -6.33 6.08
C HIS A 144 -21.08 -6.84 6.63
N TYR A 145 -22.20 -6.25 6.20
CA TYR A 145 -23.54 -6.72 6.53
C TYR A 145 -23.90 -8.01 5.77
N ILE A 146 -23.25 -8.26 4.63
CA ILE A 146 -23.41 -9.47 3.83
C ILE A 146 -22.41 -10.50 4.37
N ASN A 147 -22.91 -11.60 4.95
CA ASN A 147 -22.10 -12.65 5.60
C ASN A 147 -21.39 -12.21 6.89
N ARG A 148 -22.17 -11.73 7.87
CA ARG A 148 -21.65 -11.35 9.18
C ARG A 148 -21.05 -12.59 9.89
N ASN A 149 -19.74 -12.53 10.14
CA ASN A 149 -19.08 -13.50 11.01
C ASN A 149 -19.36 -13.14 12.48
N PHE A 150 -19.91 -14.09 13.24
CA PHE A 150 -20.26 -13.89 14.66
C PHE A 150 -19.03 -13.93 15.58
N GLU A 151 -17.89 -14.42 15.10
CA GLU A 151 -16.65 -14.50 15.87
C GLU A 151 -15.87 -13.18 15.93
N ARG A 152 -16.31 -12.14 15.22
CA ARG A 152 -15.57 -10.88 15.05
C ARG A 152 -16.34 -9.64 15.44
N THR A 153 -15.68 -8.77 16.17
CA THR A 153 -16.24 -7.48 16.63
C THR A 153 -15.42 -6.26 16.18
N GLY A 154 -14.24 -6.45 15.57
CA GLY A 154 -13.36 -5.37 15.13
C GLY A 154 -13.02 -5.40 13.64
N GLN A 155 -12.87 -4.22 13.03
CA GLN A 155 -12.30 -4.05 11.69
C GLN A 155 -11.21 -2.99 11.76
N MET A 156 -10.06 -3.27 11.18
CA MET A 156 -8.92 -2.36 11.17
C MET A 156 -8.29 -2.38 9.77
N THR A 157 -7.99 -1.20 9.24
CA THR A 157 -7.12 -1.06 8.05
C THR A 157 -5.81 -0.43 8.50
N VAL A 158 -4.71 -1.09 8.16
CA VAL A 158 -3.36 -0.55 8.33
C VAL A 158 -2.77 -0.37 6.95
N VAL A 159 -2.28 0.85 6.65
CA VAL A 159 -1.58 1.15 5.41
C VAL A 159 -0.14 1.47 5.74
N ILE A 160 0.79 0.75 5.12
CA ILE A 160 2.24 0.92 5.32
C ILE A 160 2.80 1.57 4.06
N THR A 161 3.58 2.63 4.25
CA THR A 161 4.17 3.43 3.17
C THR A 161 5.59 3.84 3.59
N PRO A 162 6.57 3.86 2.67
CA PRO A 162 7.94 4.26 2.97
C PRO A 162 8.14 5.78 2.91
N GLY A 163 7.10 6.54 2.51
CA GLY A 163 7.18 7.99 2.37
C GLY A 163 7.07 8.75 3.69
N VAL A 164 7.38 10.04 3.64
CA VAL A 164 7.38 10.98 4.79
C VAL A 164 5.97 11.43 5.24
N GLY A 165 4.91 10.76 4.77
CA GLY A 165 3.52 11.10 5.10
C GLY A 165 2.92 12.26 4.27
N VAL A 166 3.59 12.71 3.22
CA VAL A 166 3.07 13.70 2.26
C VAL A 166 2.57 12.96 1.02
N PHE A 167 1.32 13.20 0.63
CA PHE A 167 0.68 12.56 -0.52
C PHE A 167 0.02 13.59 -1.43
N GLU A 168 0.25 13.48 -2.73
CA GLU A 168 -0.41 14.26 -3.79
C GLU A 168 -1.66 13.51 -4.25
N VAL A 169 -2.84 14.09 -3.99
CA VAL A 169 -4.12 13.41 -4.21
C VAL A 169 -5.15 14.36 -4.83
N ASP A 170 -6.07 13.80 -5.61
CA ASP A 170 -7.20 14.59 -6.12
C ASP A 170 -8.13 15.01 -4.98
N ARG A 171 -8.52 16.28 -5.01
CA ARG A 171 -9.49 16.88 -4.09
C ARG A 171 -10.83 16.17 -4.10
N GLN A 172 -11.30 15.72 -5.27
CA GLN A 172 -12.58 15.00 -5.36
C GLN A 172 -12.52 13.68 -4.59
N LEU A 173 -11.46 12.90 -4.81
CA LEU A 173 -11.21 11.64 -4.13
C LEU A 173 -11.05 11.85 -2.62
N MET A 174 -10.29 12.87 -2.21
CA MET A 174 -10.14 13.23 -0.79
C MET A 174 -11.48 13.52 -0.11
N THR A 175 -12.37 14.25 -0.79
CA THR A 175 -13.68 14.59 -0.26
C THR A 175 -14.56 13.34 -0.09
N LEU A 176 -14.54 12.45 -1.08
CA LEU A 176 -15.23 11.16 -1.03
C LEU A 176 -14.70 10.28 0.12
N THR A 177 -13.38 10.12 0.22
CA THR A 177 -12.75 9.33 1.29
C THR A 177 -13.12 9.90 2.65
N LYS A 178 -13.10 11.22 2.82
CA LYS A 178 -13.49 11.88 4.07
C LYS A 178 -14.95 11.56 4.45
N GLN A 179 -15.89 11.60 3.51
CA GLN A 179 -17.28 11.24 3.78
C GLN A 179 -17.40 9.78 4.21
N ARG A 180 -16.81 8.85 3.45
CA ARG A 180 -16.80 7.41 3.78
C ARG A 180 -16.15 7.10 5.13
N MET A 181 -15.13 7.86 5.51
CA MET A 181 -14.48 7.75 6.82
C MET A 181 -15.42 8.16 7.96
N ILE A 182 -16.23 9.21 7.75
CA ILE A 182 -17.21 9.68 8.74
C ILE A 182 -18.36 8.66 8.85
N ASP A 183 -18.89 8.21 7.72
CA ASP A 183 -20.04 7.30 7.67
C ASP A 183 -19.74 5.95 8.32
N ASN A 184 -18.52 5.43 8.13
CA ASN A 184 -18.11 4.18 8.75
C ASN A 184 -17.78 4.32 10.26
N GLY A 185 -17.68 5.55 10.79
CA GLY A 185 -17.59 5.82 12.24
C GLY A 185 -16.36 5.25 12.97
N LYS A 186 -15.37 4.69 12.25
CA LYS A 186 -14.28 3.89 12.85
C LYS A 186 -13.02 4.64 13.24
N TRP A 187 -13.05 5.98 13.29
CA TRP A 187 -11.84 6.78 13.51
C TRP A 187 -11.67 7.40 14.91
N PHE A 188 -12.72 7.49 15.73
CA PHE A 188 -12.64 8.25 16.99
C PHE A 188 -12.28 7.45 18.25
N ASN A 189 -11.79 6.22 18.12
CA ASN A 189 -11.24 5.46 19.26
C ASN A 189 -9.76 5.10 19.02
N GLN A 190 -8.88 5.89 19.65
CA GLN A 190 -7.47 5.61 19.93
C GLN A 190 -6.53 5.26 18.75
N GLY A 191 -5.89 6.28 18.20
CA GLY A 191 -4.42 6.35 18.21
C GLY A 191 -3.60 5.48 17.26
N ASN A 192 -4.15 4.81 16.24
CA ASN A 192 -3.35 4.01 15.30
C ASN A 192 -3.84 4.06 13.85
N ILE A 193 -3.99 5.26 13.28
CA ILE A 193 -3.49 5.42 11.91
C ILE A 193 -2.02 5.64 12.07
N CYS A 194 -1.27 4.57 11.81
CA CYS A 194 0.18 4.64 11.67
C CYS A 194 0.51 5.37 10.36
N SER A 195 0.21 6.67 10.29
CA SER A 195 1.01 7.62 9.50
C SER A 195 2.40 7.81 10.13
N ARG A 196 2.61 7.26 11.34
CA ARG A 196 3.90 7.10 12.03
C ARG A 196 4.75 5.92 11.54
N CYS A 197 4.49 5.40 10.34
CA CYS A 197 5.54 4.75 9.55
C CYS A 197 6.35 5.76 8.72
N ALA A 198 6.15 7.06 8.92
CA ALA A 198 7.26 7.99 8.80
C ALA A 198 8.27 7.61 9.90
N PHE A 199 9.32 6.90 9.48
CA PHE A 199 10.47 6.56 10.31
C PHE A 199 10.80 7.73 11.25
N PRO A 200 11.05 7.48 12.55
CA PRO A 200 11.43 8.56 13.44
C PRO A 200 12.79 9.08 12.96
N GLN A 201 12.77 10.13 12.15
CA GLN A 201 13.86 11.07 12.14
C GLN A 201 13.85 11.67 13.55
N VAL A 202 14.85 11.27 14.32
CA VAL A 202 15.31 11.93 15.52
C VAL A 202 15.52 13.39 15.14
N LEU A 203 14.50 14.22 15.34
CA LEU A 203 14.68 15.66 15.45
C LEU A 203 14.88 15.92 16.94
N ASP A 204 16.15 16.04 17.30
CA ASP A 204 16.59 16.67 18.53
C ASP A 204 15.79 17.97 18.74
N GLN A 205 14.83 17.93 19.66
CA GLN A 205 14.26 19.13 20.25
C GLN A 205 15.27 19.64 21.27
N ASN A 206 16.22 20.44 20.77
CA ASN A 206 16.99 21.38 21.57
C ASN A 206 17.17 22.67 20.76
N TYR A 207 16.08 23.42 20.57
CA TYR A 207 16.17 24.87 20.39
C TYR A 207 14.91 25.54 20.98
N PHE A 208 15.20 26.41 21.95
CA PHE A 208 14.36 27.26 22.81
C PHE A 208 13.68 26.61 24.01
#